data_AF-A0AAD9J2A0-F1
#
_entry.id   AF-A0AAD9J2A0-F1
#
_cell.length_a   1.000
_cell.length_b   1.000
_cell.length_c   1.000
_cell.angle_alpha   90.00
_cell.angle_beta   90.00
_cell.angle_gamma   90.00
#
_symmetry.space_group_name_H-M   'P 1'
#
loop_
_entity.id
_entity.type
_entity.pdbx_description
1 polymer ?
#
loop_
_entity_poly.entity_id
_entity_poly.type
_entity_poly.pdbx_seq_one_letter_code
_entity_poly.pdbx_strand_id
1 'polypeptide(L)'
;MQRNLCTKLKLQSIRHYFSERCAGGPKSKDFWPTVKPFLSNKGLLKDPVIILSENDNIISNQISVASTLNEFFVNADQDLSSVPIPYDILNHPSIQKITDHIPAPTAFDFSPVTSEIIYTFITKSNSKKPLGSMASLQKS
;
A
#
# COMPACT_ATOMS: atom_id res chain seq x y z
N MET A 1 36.75 -12.47 -16.39
CA MET A 1 36.91 -11.98 -15.01
C MET A 1 36.39 -13.01 -14.02
N GLN A 2 37.17 -13.37 -12.99
CA GLN A 2 36.79 -14.36 -11.98
C GLN A 2 35.82 -13.73 -10.97
N ARG A 3 34.62 -14.30 -10.83
CA ARG A 3 33.55 -13.79 -9.94
C ARG A 3 34.05 -13.55 -8.51
N ASN A 4 34.79 -14.50 -7.95
CA ASN A 4 35.30 -14.43 -6.58
C ASN A 4 36.25 -13.24 -6.34
N LEU A 5 37.10 -12.93 -7.32
CA LEU A 5 38.02 -11.79 -7.25
C LEU A 5 37.24 -10.46 -7.25
N CYS A 6 36.27 -10.33 -8.15
CA CYS A 6 35.42 -9.14 -8.24
C CYS A 6 34.62 -8.92 -6.94
N THR A 7 34.04 -9.98 -6.38
CA THR A 7 33.33 -9.91 -5.09
C THR A 7 34.27 -9.50 -3.95
N LYS A 8 35.48 -10.05 -3.90
CA LYS A 8 36.48 -9.68 -2.88
C LYS A 8 36.84 -8.20 -2.96
N LEU A 9 37.15 -7.70 -4.15
CA LEU A 9 37.50 -6.30 -4.37
C LEU A 9 36.34 -5.36 -4.00
N LYS A 10 35.10 -5.72 -4.37
CA LYS A 10 33.89 -4.98 -3.97
C LYS A 10 33.72 -4.93 -2.46
N LEU A 11 33.89 -6.04 -1.75
CA LEU A 11 33.77 -6.06 -0.30
C LEU A 11 34.85 -5.23 0.37
N GLN A 12 36.08 -5.24 -0.16
CA GLN A 12 37.18 -4.40 0.33
C GLN A 12 36.89 -2.91 0.17
N SER A 13 36.36 -2.48 -0.99
CA SER A 13 36.03 -1.07 -1.21
C SER A 13 34.89 -0.58 -0.30
N ILE A 14 33.86 -1.41 -0.08
CA ILE A 14 32.75 -1.09 0.83
C ILE A 14 33.26 -0.91 2.27
N ARG A 15 34.12 -1.82 2.74
CA ARG A 15 34.73 -1.71 4.08
C ARG A 15 35.54 -0.43 4.24
N HIS A 16 36.36 -0.11 3.24
CA HIS A 16 37.17 1.11 3.25
C HIS A 16 36.29 2.36 3.30
N TYR A 17 35.25 2.44 2.47
CA TYR A 17 34.29 3.55 2.46
C TYR A 17 33.69 3.83 3.85
N PHE A 18 33.22 2.80 4.55
CA PHE A 18 32.65 2.97 5.89
C PHE A 18 33.71 3.30 6.94
N SER A 19 34.93 2.74 6.81
CA SER A 19 36.02 3.07 7.74
C SER A 19 36.38 4.56 7.70
N GLU A 20 36.40 5.18 6.52
CA GLU A 20 36.70 6.60 6.37
C GLU A 20 35.55 7.48 6.86
N ARG A 21 34.31 7.16 6.48
CA ARG A 21 33.14 8.00 6.82
C ARG A 21 32.63 7.84 8.24
N CYS A 22 32.91 6.71 8.88
CA CYS A 22 32.59 6.49 10.29
C CYS A 22 33.79 6.77 11.22
N ALA A 23 34.91 7.27 10.69
CA ALA A 23 36.02 7.74 11.49
C ALA A 23 35.56 8.89 12.41
N GLY A 24 35.77 8.74 13.72
CA GLY A 24 35.34 9.71 14.73
C GLY A 24 33.96 9.46 15.33
N GLY A 25 33.40 8.25 15.16
CA GLY A 25 32.23 7.78 15.90
C GLY A 25 30.88 8.11 15.25
N PRO A 26 29.76 7.61 15.83
CA PRO A 26 28.43 7.75 15.25
C PRO A 26 27.96 9.21 15.28
N LYS A 27 27.88 9.82 14.11
CA LYS A 27 27.31 11.16 13.90
C LYS A 27 25.91 11.03 13.30
N SER A 28 24.88 11.43 14.05
CA SER A 28 23.48 11.30 13.63
C SER A 28 23.19 11.93 12.26
N LYS A 29 23.89 13.01 11.91
CA LYS A 29 23.73 13.72 10.63
C LYS A 29 24.36 13.02 9.43
N ASP A 30 25.39 12.20 9.65
CA ASP A 30 26.19 11.59 8.58
C ASP A 30 25.75 10.16 8.28
N PHE A 31 24.94 9.55 9.15
CA PHE A 31 24.44 8.19 8.98
C PHE A 31 23.74 8.00 7.63
N TRP A 32 22.78 8.86 7.31
CA TRP A 32 21.94 8.66 6.14
C TRP A 32 22.64 8.92 4.80
N PRO A 33 23.42 10.00 4.64
CA PRO A 33 24.27 10.20 3.47
C PRO A 33 25.28 9.06 3.24
N THR A 34 25.76 8.43 4.31
CA THR A 34 26.75 7.34 4.25
C THR A 34 26.14 6.00 3.85
N VAL A 35 24.93 5.69 4.33
CA VAL A 35 24.27 4.40 4.05
C VAL A 35 23.50 4.40 2.72
N LYS A 36 22.95 5.55 2.33
CA LYS A 36 22.08 5.71 1.14
C LYS A 36 22.66 5.11 -0.17
N PRO A 37 23.95 5.24 -0.52
CA PRO A 37 24.49 4.68 -1.76
C PRO A 37 24.44 3.15 -1.85
N PHE A 38 24.37 2.45 -0.72
CA PHE A 38 24.31 0.99 -0.65
C PHE A 38 22.90 0.45 -0.45
N LEU A 39 21.97 1.31 -0.06
CA LEU A 39 20.57 0.99 -0.17
C LEU A 39 20.21 1.05 -1.63
N SER A 40 19.51 0.00 -2.08
CA SER A 40 19.16 -0.17 -3.47
C SER A 40 18.46 1.11 -3.96
N ASN A 41 19.16 1.90 -4.78
CA ASN A 41 18.51 2.81 -5.72
C ASN A 41 17.90 1.91 -6.79
N LYS A 42 16.90 1.11 -6.39
CA LYS A 42 15.85 0.73 -7.30
C LYS A 42 15.22 2.07 -7.60
N GLY A 43 15.81 2.78 -8.57
CA GLY A 43 15.38 4.11 -8.94
C GLY A 43 13.89 4.06 -8.98
N LEU A 44 13.23 5.07 -8.39
CA LEU A 44 11.79 5.23 -8.45
C LEU A 44 11.41 4.85 -9.88
N LEU A 45 10.88 3.64 -10.08
CA LEU A 45 10.52 3.19 -11.41
C LEU A 45 9.47 4.22 -11.77
N LYS A 46 9.81 5.11 -12.71
CA LYS A 46 8.84 6.07 -13.22
C LYS A 46 7.74 5.19 -13.78
N ASP A 47 6.65 5.15 -13.03
CA ASP A 47 5.43 4.39 -13.22
C ASP A 47 5.65 2.85 -13.21
N PRO A 48 5.17 2.13 -12.17
CA PRO A 48 5.17 0.67 -12.22
C PRO A 48 4.26 0.23 -13.39
N VAL A 49 4.88 -0.27 -14.47
CA VAL A 49 4.15 -0.83 -15.61
C VAL A 49 3.75 -2.25 -15.26
N ILE A 50 2.44 -2.48 -15.17
CA ILE A 50 1.87 -3.82 -15.04
C ILE A 50 1.73 -4.41 -16.45
N ILE A 51 2.19 -5.64 -16.64
CA ILE A 51 2.09 -6.38 -17.90
C ILE A 51 1.39 -7.71 -17.59
N LEU A 52 0.33 -8.02 -18.31
CA LEU A 52 -0.38 -9.30 -18.20
C LEU A 52 0.05 -10.23 -19.33
N SER A 53 0.06 -11.53 -19.06
CA SER A 53 0.23 -12.59 -20.05
C SER A 53 -0.96 -13.52 -19.97
N GLU A 54 -1.73 -13.60 -21.04
CA GLU A 54 -2.96 -14.41 -21.12
C GLU A 54 -3.02 -15.06 -22.50
N ASN A 55 -3.17 -16.40 -22.54
CA ASN A 55 -3.27 -17.18 -23.78
C ASN A 55 -2.15 -16.85 -24.79
N ASP A 56 -0.89 -16.83 -24.32
CA ASP A 56 0.30 -16.44 -25.09
C ASP A 56 0.31 -15.00 -25.64
N ASN A 57 -0.66 -14.16 -25.25
CA ASN A 57 -0.69 -12.74 -25.59
C ASN A 57 -0.15 -11.89 -24.44
N ILE A 58 0.66 -10.88 -24.79
CA ILE A 58 1.21 -9.92 -23.83
C ILE A 58 0.40 -8.63 -23.88
N ILE A 59 -0.26 -8.29 -22.78
CA ILE A 59 -1.05 -7.07 -22.62
C ILE A 59 -0.23 -6.08 -21.79
N SER A 60 0.30 -5.05 -22.46
CA SER A 60 1.16 -4.02 -21.84
C SER A 60 0.55 -2.62 -21.85
N ASN A 61 -0.55 -2.42 -22.58
CA ASN A 61 -1.30 -1.16 -22.56
C ASN A 61 -2.07 -1.04 -21.24
N GLN A 62 -1.86 0.05 -20.49
CA GLN A 62 -2.45 0.23 -19.16
C GLN A 62 -3.99 0.23 -19.15
N ILE A 63 -4.63 0.75 -20.21
CA ILE A 63 -6.10 0.74 -20.33
C ILE A 63 -6.59 -0.69 -20.52
N SER A 64 -5.93 -1.45 -21.40
CA SER A 64 -6.25 -2.85 -21.63
C SER A 64 -6.04 -3.69 -20.36
N VAL A 65 -4.93 -3.49 -19.65
CA VAL A 65 -4.67 -4.16 -18.36
C VAL A 65 -5.77 -3.86 -17.34
N ALA A 66 -6.16 -2.59 -17.20
CA ALA A 66 -7.21 -2.18 -16.27
C ALA A 66 -8.56 -2.81 -16.64
N SER A 67 -8.93 -2.80 -17.92
CA SER A 67 -10.17 -3.42 -18.39
C SER A 67 -10.18 -4.93 -18.15
N THR A 68 -9.11 -5.65 -18.48
CA THR A 68 -8.99 -7.10 -18.26
C THR A 68 -9.12 -7.45 -16.77
N LEU A 69 -8.46 -6.70 -15.89
CA LEU A 69 -8.58 -6.93 -14.45
C LEU A 69 -9.98 -6.62 -13.93
N ASN A 70 -10.59 -5.52 -14.38
CA ASN A 70 -11.96 -5.18 -13.99
C ASN A 70 -12.94 -6.26 -14.41
N GLU A 71 -12.84 -6.75 -15.65
CA GLU A 71 -13.69 -7.84 -16.14
C GLU A 71 -13.51 -9.11 -15.31
N PHE A 72 -12.26 -9.48 -14.99
CA PHE A 72 -11.98 -10.63 -14.14
C PHE A 72 -12.64 -10.50 -12.75
N PHE A 73 -12.47 -9.37 -12.08
CA PHE A 73 -13.00 -9.20 -10.72
C PHE A 73 -14.51 -8.96 -10.65
N VAL A 74 -15.11 -8.32 -11.66
CA VAL A 74 -16.57 -8.17 -11.74
C VAL A 74 -17.25 -9.52 -11.95
N ASN A 75 -16.60 -10.42 -12.70
CA ASN A 75 -17.15 -11.73 -13.00
C ASN A 75 -16.65 -12.85 -12.07
N ALA A 76 -15.79 -12.53 -11.10
CA ALA A 76 -15.21 -13.51 -10.17
C ALA A 76 -16.28 -14.29 -9.38
N ASP A 77 -17.46 -13.68 -9.17
CA ASP A 77 -18.57 -14.30 -8.43
C ASP A 77 -19.46 -15.20 -9.27
N GLN A 78 -19.34 -15.21 -10.61
CA GLN A 78 -20.17 -16.07 -11.46
C GLN A 78 -19.95 -17.56 -11.14
N ASP A 79 -18.73 -17.95 -10.77
CA ASP A 79 -18.38 -19.33 -10.40
C ASP A 79 -18.57 -19.63 -8.90
N LEU A 80 -18.60 -18.61 -8.03
CA LEU A 80 -18.68 -18.79 -6.57
C LEU A 80 -20.04 -19.31 -6.10
N SER A 81 -21.10 -19.04 -6.86
CA SER A 81 -22.47 -19.49 -6.53
C SER A 81 -22.65 -21.02 -6.51
N SER A 82 -21.70 -21.75 -7.10
CA SER A 82 -21.72 -23.21 -7.22
C SER A 82 -20.77 -23.94 -6.27
N VAL A 83 -19.88 -23.21 -5.56
CA VAL A 83 -18.93 -23.81 -4.62
C VAL A 83 -19.67 -24.08 -3.32
N PRO A 84 -19.91 -25.34 -2.93
CA PRO A 84 -20.48 -25.63 -1.63
C PRO A 84 -19.50 -25.11 -0.59
N ILE A 85 -19.93 -24.16 0.25
CA ILE A 85 -19.08 -23.70 1.35
C ILE A 85 -18.84 -24.94 2.24
N PRO A 86 -17.58 -25.40 2.38
CA PRO A 86 -17.30 -26.72 2.92
C PRO A 86 -17.44 -26.79 4.46
N TYR A 87 -17.98 -25.75 5.08
CA TYR A 87 -18.18 -25.67 6.51
C TYR A 87 -19.49 -24.96 6.83
N ASP A 88 -20.16 -25.45 7.86
CA ASP A 88 -21.40 -24.90 8.37
C ASP A 88 -21.12 -23.57 9.07
N ILE A 89 -21.18 -22.48 8.30
CA ILE A 89 -20.96 -21.11 8.77
C ILE A 89 -21.87 -20.81 9.97
N LEU A 90 -23.11 -21.32 9.97
CA LEU A 90 -24.09 -21.02 11.02
C LEU A 90 -23.68 -21.60 12.38
N ASN A 91 -22.95 -22.72 12.36
CA ASN A 91 -22.47 -23.40 13.57
C ASN A 91 -21.03 -23.06 13.97
N HIS A 92 -20.41 -22.05 13.35
CA HIS A 92 -19.07 -21.66 13.73
C HIS A 92 -19.04 -21.03 15.15
N PRO A 93 -18.12 -21.43 16.05
CA PRO A 93 -18.09 -20.95 17.44
C PRO A 93 -18.01 -19.44 17.60
N SER A 94 -17.42 -18.72 16.64
CA SER A 94 -17.40 -17.24 16.68
C SER A 94 -18.77 -16.63 16.37
N ILE A 95 -19.54 -17.22 15.45
CA ILE A 95 -20.86 -16.73 15.05
C ILE A 95 -21.88 -17.00 16.16
N GLN A 96 -21.79 -18.17 16.80
CA GLN A 96 -22.58 -18.48 18.00
C GLN A 96 -22.28 -17.50 19.14
N LYS A 97 -21.01 -17.25 19.46
CA LYS A 97 -20.63 -16.26 20.48
C LYS A 97 -21.16 -14.85 20.19
N ILE A 98 -21.16 -14.43 18.92
CA ILE A 98 -21.69 -13.12 18.51
C ILE A 98 -23.21 -13.09 18.68
N THR A 99 -23.91 -14.12 18.21
CA THR A 99 -25.38 -14.19 18.30
C THR A 99 -25.87 -14.30 19.76
N ASP A 100 -25.15 -15.04 20.61
CA ASP A 100 -25.47 -15.17 22.04
C ASP A 100 -25.29 -13.84 22.81
N HIS A 101 -24.37 -12.98 22.37
CA HIS A 101 -24.09 -11.69 23.03
C HIS A 101 -24.89 -10.52 22.44
N ILE A 102 -25.63 -10.71 21.34
CA ILE A 102 -26.49 -9.66 20.74
C ILE A 102 -27.94 -9.94 21.13
N PRO A 103 -28.58 -9.08 21.97
CA PRO A 103 -29.96 -9.26 22.37
C PRO A 103 -30.91 -8.98 21.19
N ALA A 104 -31.38 -10.05 20.53
CA ALA A 104 -32.27 -10.06 19.36
C ALA A 104 -31.68 -9.35 18.12
N PRO A 105 -32.11 -9.68 16.89
CA PRO A 105 -31.67 -8.96 15.70
C PRO A 105 -32.25 -7.54 15.75
N THR A 106 -31.50 -6.61 16.32
CA THR A 106 -31.74 -5.18 16.12
C THR A 106 -31.61 -4.94 14.64
N ALA A 107 -32.71 -4.61 13.96
CA ALA A 107 -32.68 -4.24 12.56
C ALA A 107 -31.60 -3.17 12.37
N PHE A 108 -30.57 -3.48 11.58
CA PHE A 108 -29.56 -2.51 11.24
C PHE A 108 -30.22 -1.47 10.34
N ASP A 109 -30.39 -0.26 10.86
CA ASP A 109 -31.06 0.82 10.14
C ASP A 109 -30.02 1.79 9.58
N PHE A 110 -30.13 2.07 8.29
CA PHE A 110 -29.33 3.12 7.66
C PHE A 110 -30.08 4.44 7.81
N SER A 111 -29.58 5.33 8.67
CA SER A 111 -30.10 6.70 8.71
C SER A 111 -29.68 7.44 7.43
N PRO A 112 -30.62 8.06 6.69
CA PRO A 112 -30.28 8.84 5.50
C PRO A 112 -29.36 10.02 5.86
N VAL A 113 -28.26 10.16 5.11
CA VAL A 113 -27.28 11.22 5.32
C VAL A 113 -27.66 12.43 4.47
N THR A 114 -27.92 13.57 5.11
CA THR A 114 -28.18 14.85 4.44
C THR A 114 -26.90 15.68 4.29
N SER A 115 -26.91 16.64 3.36
CA SER A 115 -25.79 17.59 3.16
C SER A 115 -25.46 18.41 4.40
N GLU A 116 -26.47 18.70 5.22
CA GLU A 116 -26.33 19.41 6.50
C GLU A 116 -25.52 18.60 7.51
N ILE A 117 -25.80 17.29 7.64
CA ILE A 117 -25.04 16.38 8.50
C ILE A 117 -23.56 16.37 8.08
N ILE A 118 -23.28 16.26 6.78
CA ILE A 118 -21.92 16.27 6.24
C ILE A 118 -21.21 17.60 6.59
N TYR A 119 -21.88 18.73 6.40
CA TYR A 119 -21.32 20.05 6.70
C TYR A 119 -20.96 20.21 8.18
N THR A 120 -21.81 19.73 9.09
CA THR A 120 -21.51 19.76 10.54
C THR A 120 -20.28 18.91 10.90
N PHE A 121 -20.09 17.74 10.27
CA PHE A 121 -18.90 16.91 10.51
C PHE A 121 -17.61 17.56 9.98
N ILE A 122 -17.66 18.17 8.79
CA ILE A 122 -16.50 18.85 8.19
C ILE A 122 -16.09 20.06 9.03
N THR A 123 -17.06 20.89 9.45
CA THR A 123 -16.76 22.08 10.26
C THR A 123 -16.25 21.72 11.65
N LYS A 124 -16.80 20.69 12.29
CA LYS A 124 -16.33 20.17 13.59
C LYS A 124 -14.90 19.60 13.51
N SER A 125 -14.54 18.95 12.40
CA SER A 125 -13.23 18.31 12.20
C SER A 125 -12.10 19.30 11.90
N ASN A 126 -12.39 20.56 11.55
CA ASN A 126 -11.39 21.58 11.22
C ASN A 126 -10.79 22.31 12.43
N SER A 127 -11.15 21.95 13.66
CA SER A 127 -10.77 22.75 14.83
C SER A 127 -9.31 22.62 15.29
N LYS A 128 -8.49 21.66 14.82
CA LYS A 128 -7.06 21.56 15.21
C LYS A 128 -6.14 20.87 14.19
N LYS A 129 -5.84 21.53 13.06
CA LYS A 129 -4.55 21.30 12.35
C LYS A 129 -3.83 22.64 12.19
N PRO A 130 -2.55 22.76 12.58
CA PRO A 130 -1.78 23.96 12.27
C PRO A 130 -1.59 24.01 10.75
N LEU A 131 -2.05 25.12 10.15
CA LEU A 131 -1.86 25.47 8.75
C LEU A 131 -0.38 25.78 8.51
N GLY A 132 0.44 24.74 8.36
CA GLY A 132 1.77 24.85 7.80
C GLY A 132 1.67 24.88 6.28
N SER A 133 2.01 26.03 5.70
CA SER A 133 2.16 26.30 4.26
C SER A 133 0.87 26.37 3.43
N MET A 134 0.54 27.59 3.00
CA MET A 134 0.27 27.95 1.60
C MET A 134 0.07 29.48 1.56
N ALA A 135 1.18 30.20 1.59
CA ALA A 135 1.22 31.55 1.04
C ALA A 135 1.28 31.45 -0.48
N SER A 136 0.64 32.43 -1.13
CA SER A 136 0.63 32.73 -2.57
C SER A 136 -0.62 32.25 -3.32
N LEU A 137 -1.59 33.16 -3.45
CA LEU A 137 -2.17 33.45 -4.76
C LEU A 137 -2.54 34.94 -4.77
N GLN A 138 -1.71 35.74 -5.43
CA GLN A 138 -2.03 37.12 -5.80
C GLN A 138 -3.23 37.08 -6.77
N LYS A 139 -4.25 37.90 -6.50
CA LYS A 139 -5.29 38.21 -7.48
C LYS A 139 -4.81 39.35 -8.37
N SER A 140 -4.93 39.12 -9.68
CA SER A 140 -4.91 40.11 -10.76
C SER A 140 -6.03 41.13 -10.63
#